data_AF-A0A1M4DW97-F1
#
_entry.id   AF-A0A1M4DW97-F1
#
_cell.length_a   1.000
_cell.length_b   1.000
_cell.length_c   1.000
_cell.angle_alpha   90.00
_cell.angle_beta   90.00
_cell.angle_gamma   90.00
#
_symmetry.space_group_name_H-M   'P 1'
#
loop_
_entity.id
_entity.type
_entity.pdbx_description
1 polymer ?
#
loop_
_entity_poly.entity_id
_entity_poly.type
_entity_poly.pdbx_seq_one_letter_code
_entity_poly.pdbx_strand_id
1 'polypeptide(L)' 'MARFLPAMTDWLARELLEKGSVRLAALDTAGSQRNFQEVAGRVSTLLGRRVITVTSSHGMTFEFADEQLPDQERSPITP' A
#
# COMPACT_ATOMS: atom_id res chain seq x y z
N MET A 1 19.56 -13.45 -5.64
CA MET A 1 19.05 -12.09 -5.91
C MET A 1 17.77 -11.87 -5.10
N ALA A 2 17.83 -11.22 -3.93
CA ALA A 2 16.63 -10.78 -3.18
C ALA A 2 16.94 -9.80 -2.03
N ARG A 3 18.13 -9.18 -2.00
CA ARG A 3 18.61 -8.40 -0.84
C ARG A 3 17.92 -7.02 -0.69
N PHE A 4 17.24 -6.56 -1.73
CA PHE A 4 16.56 -5.25 -1.78
C PHE A 4 15.16 -5.29 -1.14
N LEU A 5 14.47 -6.43 -1.26
CA LEU A 5 13.11 -6.61 -0.73
C LEU A 5 13.01 -6.49 0.80
N PRO A 6 13.94 -7.05 1.62
CA PRO A 6 13.87 -6.94 3.07
C PRO A 6 14.02 -5.51 3.57
N ALA A 7 14.99 -4.76 3.05
CA ALA A 7 15.22 -3.37 3.44
C ALA A 7 14.03 -2.46 3.07
N MET A 8 13.43 -2.69 1.90
CA MET A 8 12.22 -1.98 1.48
C MET A 8 11.01 -2.35 2.33
N THR A 9 10.89 -3.62 2.74
CA THR A 9 9.80 -4.10 3.61
C THR A 9 9.91 -3.45 4.99
N ASP A 10 11.10 -3.41 5.59
CA ASP A 10 11.34 -2.82 6.91
C ASP A 10 11.11 -1.30 6.92
N TRP A 11 11.68 -0.59 5.93
CA TRP A 11 11.44 0.83 5.76
C TRP A 11 9.94 1.14 5.58
N LEU A 12 9.24 0.41 4.71
CA LEU A 12 7.82 0.63 4.46
C LEU A 12 6.96 0.32 5.68
N ALA A 13 7.30 -0.73 6.43
CA ALA A 13 6.62 -1.09 7.67
C ALA A 13 6.73 0.04 8.71
N ARG A 14 7.93 0.61 8.85
CA ARG A 14 8.18 1.72 9.76
C ARG A 14 7.44 2.98 9.33
N GLU A 15 7.53 3.36 8.06
CA GLU A 15 6.82 4.52 7.53
C GLU A 15 5.30 4.39 7.67
N LEU A 16 4.75 3.19 7.47
CA LEU A 16 3.32 2.92 7.71
C LEU A 16 2.96 3.11 9.18
N LEU A 17 3.77 2.61 10.12
CA LEU A 17 3.53 2.82 11.55
C LEU A 17 3.61 4.30 11.95
N GLU A 18 4.51 5.08 11.33
CA GLU A 18 4.70 6.50 11.65
C GLU A 18 3.66 7.41 10.99
N LYS A 19 3.22 7.10 9.77
CA LYS A 19 2.37 7.97 8.93
C LYS A 19 0.96 7.46 8.70
N GLY A 20 0.68 6.19 8.99
CA GLY A 20 -0.58 5.50 8.66
C GLY A 20 -0.73 5.16 7.17
N SER A 21 -0.10 5.94 6.28
CA SER A 21 -0.12 5.73 4.83
C SER A 21 1.20 6.14 4.15
N VAL A 22 1.57 5.44 3.09
CA VAL A 22 2.79 5.69 2.30
C VAL A 22 2.48 5.67 0.82
N ARG A 23 2.67 6.80 0.14
CA ARG A 23 2.50 6.88 -1.32
C ARG A 23 3.83 6.67 -2.04
N LEU A 24 3.87 5.67 -2.91
CA LEU A 24 4.92 5.46 -3.88
C LEU A 24 4.49 5.99 -5.25
N ALA A 25 5.28 6.90 -5.81
CA ALA A 25 5.18 7.32 -7.20
C ALA A 25 5.70 6.19 -8.10
N ALA A 26 4.95 5.10 -8.21
CA ALA A 26 5.33 3.97 -9.04
C ALA A 26 4.90 4.21 -10.49
N LEU A 27 5.81 3.96 -11.43
CA LEU A 27 5.52 3.86 -12.86
C LEU A 27 4.54 2.70 -13.08
N ASP A 28 3.34 3.02 -13.53
CA ASP A 28 2.25 2.06 -13.80
C ASP A 28 2.69 1.03 -14.85
N THR A 29 3.22 -0.08 -14.36
CA THR A 29 3.65 -1.23 -15.16
C THR A 29 3.10 -2.47 -14.47
N ALA A 30 2.46 -3.36 -15.23
CA ALA A 30 1.82 -4.56 -14.70
C ALA A 30 2.76 -5.45 -13.87
N GLY A 31 4.06 -5.45 -14.18
CA GLY A 31 5.08 -6.16 -13.39
C GLY A 31 5.31 -5.57 -11.99
N SER A 32 5.10 -4.26 -11.82
CA SER A 32 5.28 -3.57 -10.55
C SER A 32 4.12 -3.86 -9.60
N GLN A 33 2.88 -3.97 -10.09
CA GLN A 33 1.70 -4.29 -9.28
C GLN A 33 1.87 -5.61 -8.51
N ARG A 34 2.38 -6.67 -9.15
CA ARG A 34 2.63 -7.95 -8.48
C ARG A 34 3.66 -7.82 -7.36
N ASN A 35 4.77 -7.13 -7.63
CA ASN A 35 5.80 -6.88 -6.62
C ASN A 35 5.24 -6.11 -5.41
N PHE A 36 4.40 -5.11 -5.65
CA PHE A 36 3.80 -4.33 -4.57
C PHE A 36 2.80 -5.13 -3.73
N GLN A 37 2.01 -6.02 -4.35
CA GLN A 37 1.15 -6.96 -3.62
C GLN A 37 1.98 -7.90 -2.74
N GLU A 38 3.10 -8.42 -3.25
CA GLU A 38 4.01 -9.26 -2.46
C GLU A 38 4.63 -8.48 -1.28
N VAL A 39 5.04 -7.23 -1.51
CA VAL A 39 5.55 -6.35 -0.44
C VAL A 39 4.46 -6.07 0.60
N ALA A 40 3.24 -5.73 0.20
CA ALA A 40 2.13 -5.50 1.12
C ALA A 40 1.81 -6.74 1.97
N GLY A 41 1.84 -7.94 1.38
CA GLY A 41 1.66 -9.19 2.12
C GLY A 41 2.77 -9.45 3.15
N ARG A 42 4.03 -9.16 2.80
CA ARG A 42 5.17 -9.28 3.72
C ARG A 42 5.10 -8.27 4.87
N VAL A 43 4.81 -7.01 4.57
CA VAL A 43 4.62 -5.98 5.58
C VAL A 43 3.43 -6.32 6.48
N SER A 44 2.35 -6.86 5.93
CA SER A 44 1.19 -7.30 6.72
C SER A 44 1.57 -8.40 7.71
N THR A 45 2.37 -9.36 7.25
CA THR A 45 2.87 -10.45 8.10
C THR A 45 3.83 -9.93 9.17
N LEU A 46 4.71 -8.98 8.80
CA LEU A 46 5.70 -8.37 9.70
C LEU A 46 5.03 -7.55 10.81
N LEU A 47 4.01 -6.76 10.47
CA LEU A 47 3.32 -5.88 11.39
C LEU A 47 2.17 -6.55 12.14
N GLY A 48 1.75 -7.75 11.73
CA GLY A 48 0.53 -8.39 12.23
C GLY A 48 -0.75 -7.59 11.95
N ARG A 49 -0.69 -6.60 11.05
CA ARG A 49 -1.79 -5.72 10.66
C ARG A 49 -2.00 -5.83 9.16
N ARG A 50 -3.25 -5.89 8.71
CA ARG A 50 -3.56 -5.99 7.28
C ARG A 50 -3.17 -4.68 6.59
N VAL A 51 -2.24 -4.74 5.64
CA VAL A 51 -1.86 -3.64 4.75
C VAL A 51 -2.50 -3.88 3.39
N ILE A 52 -3.14 -2.84 2.85
CA ILE A 52 -3.71 -2.85 1.50
C ILE A 52 -2.95 -1.86 0.62
N THR A 53 -3.17 -2.00 -0.67
CA THR A 53 -2.59 -1.10 -1.66
C THR A 53 -3.69 -0.46 -2.49
N VAL A 54 -3.72 0.86 -2.53
CA VAL A 54 -4.66 1.66 -3.31
C VAL A 54 -3.94 2.23 -4.51
N THR A 55 -4.35 1.82 -5.71
CA THR A 55 -3.84 2.36 -6.97
C THR A 55 -4.69 3.54 -7.42
N SER A 56 -4.05 4.65 -7.76
CA SER A 56 -4.70 5.84 -8.31
C SER A 56 -3.94 6.33 -9.54
N SER A 57 -4.54 7.24 -10.31
CA SER A 57 -3.91 7.82 -11.52
C SER A 57 -2.56 8.51 -11.28
N HIS A 58 -2.23 8.79 -10.02
CA HIS A 58 -1.01 9.47 -9.58
C HIS A 58 0.01 8.54 -8.89
N GLY A 59 -0.25 7.24 -8.81
CA GLY A 59 0.65 6.25 -8.20
C GLY A 59 -0.05 5.26 -7.27
N MET A 60 0.73 4.63 -6.39
CA MET A 60 0.27 3.57 -5.51
C MET A 60 0.48 3.94 -4.05
N THR A 61 -0.54 3.76 -3.23
CA THR A 61 -0.50 4.06 -1.80
C THR A 61 -0.63 2.77 -1.00
N PHE A 62 0.18 2.62 0.03
CA PHE A 62 0.07 1.58 1.04
C PHE A 62 -0.60 2.18 2.27
N GLU A 63 -1.56 1.48 2.84
CA GLU A 63 -2.28 1.92 4.03
C GLU A 63 -2.74 0.71 4.83
N PHE A 64 -2.99 0.89 6.12
CA PHE A 64 -3.61 -0.15 6.93
C PHE A 64 -5.09 -0.29 6.55
N ALA A 65 -5.56 -1.53 6.40
CA ALA A 65 -6.97 -1.80 6.13
C ALA A 65 -7.90 -1.30 7.25
N ASP A 66 -7.35 -1.11 8.45
CA ASP A 66 -8.06 -0.57 9.63
C ASP A 66 -8.24 0.95 9.55
N GLU A 67 -7.33 1.64 8.86
CA GLU A 67 -7.35 3.09 8.64
C GLU A 67 -7.88 3.46 7.25
N GLN A 68 -8.54 2.53 6.55
CA GLN A 68 -9.23 2.84 5.30
C GLN A 68 -10.39 3.80 5.63
N LEU A 69 -10.07 5.09 5.69
CA LEU A 69 -10.98 6.19 5.93
C LEU A 69 -12.16 6.02 4.97
N PRO A 70 -13.41 6.01 5.48
CA PRO A 70 -14.59 5.96 4.65
C PRO A 70 -14.81 7.32 3.97
N ASP A 71 -13.92 7.70 3.05
CA ASP A 71 -14.05 8.91 2.23
C ASP A 71 -14.10 8.59 0.73
N GLN A 72 -14.30 7.31 0.38
CA GLN A 72 -14.97 6.99 -0.88
C GLN A 72 -16.47 7.17 -0.65
N GLU A 73 -16.88 8.43 -0.46
CA GLU A 73 -18.24 8.88 -0.74
C GLU A 73 -18.57 8.40 -2.15
N ARG A 74 -19.23 7.25 -2.25
CA ARG A 74 -20.03 6.94 -3.43
C ARG A 74 -21.01 8.09 -3.54
N SER A 75 -20.74 9.06 -4.41
CA SER A 75 -21.74 10.05 -4.80
C SER A 75 -22.99 9.26 -5.17
N PRO A 76 -24.12 9.42 -4.45
CA PRO A 76 -25.36 8.83 -4.88
C PRO A 76 -25.76 9.56 -6.16
N ILE A 77 -25.55 8.93 -7.30
CA ILE A 77 -26.23 9.28 -8.53
C ILE A 77 -27.70 8.91 -8.33
N THR A 78 -28.48 9.84 -7.80
CA THR A 78 -29.94 9.76 -7.77
C THR A 78 -30.45 10.48 -9.02
N PRO A 79 -31.16 9.80 -9.94
CA PRO A 79 -31.91 10.48 -11.01
C PRO A 79 -33.17 11.17 -10.49
#